data_AF-A0A8J2YZX7-F1
#
_entry.id   AF-A0A8J2YZX7-F1
#
_cell.length_a   1.000
_cell.length_b   1.000
_cell.length_c   1.000
_cell.angle_alpha   90.00
_cell.angle_beta   90.00
_cell.angle_gamma   90.00
#
_symmetry.space_group_name_H-M   'P 1'
#
loop_
_entity.id
_entity.type
_entity.pdbx_description
1 polymer ?
#
loop_
_entity_poly.entity_id
_entity_poly.type
_entity_poly.pdbx_seq_one_letter_code
_entity_poly.pdbx_strand_id
1 'polypeptide(L)'
;MSGRRLPGAGETYEILALRDGHWQVAMVMAGEGARPGRAALAQFEARIRRLATAQLEIQGTRSVKVVRERLRPDGSLAVSEFLCLDDAGTGTKIIGLAPIRDGGPRCETPGDLLQRPACQFIGMLLRGLLDVLGASPLELLTDEGWARRLQAHEALLASAVRKVAALQATGDPNARAQTLERLLAEHQRNARAAAAWVPRLPDLDPGGLDMLLARIRALGTVDHEFLALRAVARHLDDGAAPITKIARLLDLLTPDLSPAATALVDRFLAGFLDAPSTVEALVGGEPDLGAALVVTAGLATGAAPGTGGALAARLAEPLAAGQLPDARGALWDRVAAGLLSHRPLAADGRAAWSALRRLEQELAPRAPECRRCRLAAALAARKLALDRAGGPQ
;
A
#
# COMPACT_ATOMS: atom_id res chain seq x y z
N MET A 1 -15.04 24.55 52.84
CA MET A 1 -13.88 24.04 52.05
C MET A 1 -14.42 23.51 50.74
N SER A 2 -14.17 24.24 49.66
CA SER A 2 -14.69 23.99 48.32
C SER A 2 -13.85 22.92 47.62
N GLY A 3 -14.48 21.80 47.25
CA GLY A 3 -13.86 20.76 46.44
C GLY A 3 -13.68 21.23 45.00
N ARG A 4 -12.43 21.44 44.59
CA ARG A 4 -12.07 21.71 43.19
C ARG A 4 -12.48 20.51 42.33
N ARG A 5 -13.48 20.69 41.46
CA ARG A 5 -13.74 19.82 40.32
C ARG A 5 -12.51 19.86 39.40
N LEU A 6 -11.95 18.70 39.06
CA LEU A 6 -10.98 18.58 37.96
C LEU A 6 -11.67 19.01 36.65
N PRO A 7 -11.05 19.88 35.83
CA PRO A 7 -11.65 20.33 34.57
C PRO A 7 -11.68 19.19 33.54
N GLY A 8 -12.64 19.27 32.62
CA GLY A 8 -13.14 18.22 31.74
C GLY A 8 -12.09 17.37 31.00
N ALA A 9 -12.48 16.12 30.70
CA ALA A 9 -11.81 15.23 29.76
C ALA A 9 -11.74 15.88 28.38
N GLY A 10 -10.64 16.58 28.12
CA GLY A 10 -10.32 17.23 26.85
C GLY A 10 -9.27 16.42 26.08
N GLU A 11 -9.26 16.61 24.76
CA GLU A 11 -8.14 16.21 23.92
C GLU A 11 -7.10 17.33 23.92
N THR A 12 -5.82 16.99 23.94
CA THR A 12 -4.72 17.95 23.79
C THR A 12 -3.97 17.64 22.50
N TYR A 13 -3.55 18.67 21.77
CA TYR A 13 -2.75 18.57 20.56
C TYR A 13 -1.43 19.29 20.78
N GLU A 14 -0.33 18.56 20.72
CA GLU A 14 1.02 19.10 20.77
C GLU A 14 1.60 19.17 19.37
N ILE A 15 1.96 20.37 18.93
CA ILE A 15 2.69 20.60 17.69
C ILE A 15 4.17 20.61 18.03
N LEU A 16 4.89 19.63 17.51
CA LEU A 16 6.32 19.41 17.72
C LEU A 16 7.06 19.77 16.43
N ALA A 17 8.08 20.60 16.53
CA ALA A 17 8.95 20.98 15.42
C ALA A 17 10.34 20.32 15.60
N LEU A 18 10.87 19.72 14.54
CA LEU A 18 12.22 19.17 14.52
C LEU A 18 13.21 20.27 14.13
N ARG A 19 13.99 20.74 15.11
CA ARG A 19 15.02 21.78 14.94
C ARG A 19 16.32 21.27 15.54
N ASP A 20 17.42 21.45 14.82
CA ASP A 20 18.77 21.03 15.27
C ASP A 20 18.84 19.56 15.71
N GLY A 21 18.05 18.68 15.08
CA GLY A 21 18.01 17.25 15.40
C GLY A 21 17.15 16.86 16.60
N HIS A 22 16.48 17.83 17.26
CA HIS A 22 15.65 17.58 18.43
C HIS A 22 14.19 17.99 18.19
N TRP A 23 13.26 17.18 18.70
CA TRP A 23 11.85 17.54 18.73
C TRP A 23 11.60 18.54 19.86
N GLN A 24 11.11 19.72 19.50
CA GLN A 24 10.76 20.78 20.43
C GLN A 24 9.25 21.03 20.35
N VAL A 25 8.59 21.18 21.50
CA VAL A 25 7.19 21.58 21.54
C VAL A 25 7.09 23.03 21.06
N ALA A 26 6.56 23.21 19.86
CA ALA A 26 6.33 24.53 19.28
C ALA A 26 5.02 25.13 19.80
N MET A 27 4.01 24.30 20.06
CA MET A 27 2.70 24.75 20.50
C MET A 27 1.92 23.63 21.19
N VAL A 28 1.08 23.98 22.16
CA VAL A 28 0.10 23.08 22.78
C VAL A 28 -1.28 23.69 22.64
N MET A 29 -2.22 22.91 22.14
CA MET A 29 -3.60 23.31 21.88
C MET A 29 -4.54 22.39 22.64
N ALA A 30 -5.30 22.94 23.59
CA ALA A 30 -6.37 22.22 24.24
C ALA A 30 -7.61 22.21 23.33
N GLY A 31 -8.22 21.03 23.15
CA GLY A 31 -9.49 20.85 22.47
C GLY A 31 -10.63 21.54 23.22
N GLU A 32 -11.62 22.01 22.46
CA GLU A 32 -12.80 22.66 23.02
C GLU A 32 -13.72 21.65 23.72
N GLY A 33 -13.62 21.56 25.05
CA GLY A 33 -14.63 20.99 25.94
C GLY A 33 -15.13 19.57 25.65
N ALA A 34 -16.12 19.13 26.43
CA ALA A 34 -16.68 17.78 26.28
C ALA A 34 -17.62 17.72 25.06
N ARG A 35 -17.14 17.09 23.98
CA ARG A 35 -17.85 16.72 22.73
C ARG A 35 -18.22 17.90 21.82
N PRO A 36 -17.26 18.48 21.08
CA PRO A 36 -17.60 19.36 19.96
C PRO A 36 -18.41 18.61 18.90
N GLY A 37 -19.36 19.32 18.26
CA GLY A 37 -20.05 18.80 17.08
C GLY A 37 -19.06 18.51 15.95
N ARG A 38 -19.41 17.59 15.03
CA ARG A 38 -18.52 17.15 13.93
C ARG A 38 -17.94 18.32 13.11
N ALA A 39 -18.72 19.38 12.88
CA ALA A 39 -18.28 20.58 12.18
C ALA A 39 -17.25 21.40 12.99
N ALA A 40 -17.47 21.58 14.29
CA ALA A 40 -16.54 22.28 15.17
C ALA A 40 -15.21 21.52 15.32
N LEU A 41 -15.26 20.19 15.43
CA LEU A 41 -14.07 19.35 15.44
C LEU A 41 -13.28 19.47 14.13
N ALA A 42 -13.96 19.43 12.98
CA ALA A 42 -13.31 19.58 11.68
C ALA A 42 -12.66 20.96 11.50
N GLN A 43 -13.30 22.04 11.97
CA GLN A 43 -12.73 23.39 11.96
C GLN A 43 -11.51 23.51 12.88
N PHE A 44 -11.57 22.89 14.05
CA PHE A 44 -10.46 22.85 15.01
C PHE A 44 -9.26 22.06 14.45
N GLU A 45 -9.51 20.89 13.89
CA GLU A 45 -8.49 20.08 13.20
C GLU A 45 -7.88 20.81 11.99
N ALA A 46 -8.69 21.53 11.21
CA ALA A 46 -8.19 22.37 10.11
C ALA A 46 -7.30 23.51 10.61
N ARG A 47 -7.64 24.13 11.75
CA ARG A 47 -6.80 25.14 12.40
C ARG A 47 -5.47 24.56 12.86
N ILE A 48 -5.47 23.36 13.46
CA ILE A 48 -4.25 22.65 13.85
C ILE A 48 -3.35 22.38 12.63
N ARG A 49 -3.92 21.90 11.51
CA ARG A 49 -3.18 21.67 10.26
C ARG A 49 -2.52 22.95 9.73
N ARG A 50 -3.23 24.08 9.75
CA ARG A 50 -2.69 25.38 9.35
C ARG A 50 -1.53 25.82 10.23
N LEU A 51 -1.67 25.68 11.55
CA LEU A 51 -0.62 26.03 12.51
C LEU A 51 0.62 25.13 12.37
N ALA A 52 0.41 23.83 12.17
CA ALA A 52 1.50 22.89 11.91
C ALA A 52 2.23 23.22 10.59
N THR A 53 1.49 23.61 9.55
CA THR A 53 2.07 24.04 8.27
C THR A 53 2.90 25.32 8.44
N ALA A 54 2.40 26.31 9.18
CA ALA A 54 3.13 27.54 9.46
C ALA A 54 4.44 27.29 10.25
N GLN A 55 4.51 26.23 11.06
CA GLN A 55 5.76 25.85 11.73
C GLN A 55 6.83 25.35 10.77
N LEU A 56 6.46 24.78 9.63
CA LEU A 56 7.43 24.37 8.59
C LEU A 56 8.07 25.56 7.87
N GLU A 57 7.37 26.70 7.80
CA GLU A 57 7.89 27.91 7.14
C GLU A 57 8.99 28.61 7.98
N ILE A 58 9.16 28.21 9.25
CA ILE A 58 10.19 28.76 10.13
C ILE A 58 11.54 28.14 9.79
N GLN A 59 12.51 28.99 9.40
CA GLN A 59 13.88 28.59 9.11
C GLN A 59 14.47 27.67 10.19
N GLY A 60 15.13 26.59 9.75
CA GLY A 60 15.71 25.58 10.63
C GLY A 60 14.74 24.47 11.06
N THR A 61 13.44 24.59 10.74
CA THR A 61 12.46 23.52 11.00
C THR A 61 12.47 22.51 9.86
N ARG A 62 12.84 21.26 10.15
CA ARG A 62 12.91 20.19 9.14
C ARG A 62 11.61 19.41 8.98
N SER A 63 10.89 19.26 10.10
CA SER A 63 9.66 18.48 10.19
C SER A 63 8.78 19.03 11.29
N VAL A 64 7.48 18.83 11.15
CA VAL A 64 6.46 19.18 12.14
C VAL A 64 5.54 17.98 12.32
N LYS A 65 5.45 17.46 13.53
CA LYS A 65 4.47 16.42 13.88
C LYS A 65 3.47 16.95 14.89
N VAL A 66 2.25 16.45 14.82
CA VAL A 66 1.19 16.75 15.76
C VAL A 66 0.83 15.49 16.50
N VAL A 67 1.00 15.52 17.81
CA VAL A 67 0.62 14.43 18.71
C VAL A 67 -0.69 14.81 19.37
N ARG A 68 -1.67 13.91 19.31
CA ARG A 68 -2.96 14.05 19.98
C ARG A 68 -2.97 13.15 21.20
N GLU A 69 -3.21 13.74 22.35
CA GLU A 69 -3.42 13.07 23.62
C GLU A 69 -4.90 13.12 23.99
N ARG A 70 -5.44 11.98 24.41
CA ARG A 70 -6.83 11.86 24.88
C ARG A 70 -6.86 11.15 26.22
N LEU A 71 -7.39 11.81 27.23
CA LEU A 71 -7.70 11.16 28.49
C LEU A 71 -8.96 10.30 28.31
N ARG A 72 -8.82 8.99 28.51
CA ARG A 72 -9.93 8.05 28.45
C ARG A 72 -10.75 8.09 29.75
N PRO A 73 -12.00 7.60 29.73
CA PRO A 73 -12.84 7.54 30.93
C PRO A 73 -12.26 6.68 32.05
N ASP A 74 -11.38 5.74 31.73
CA ASP A 74 -10.66 4.87 32.68
C ASP A 74 -9.43 5.55 33.31
N GLY A 75 -9.17 6.83 33.00
CA GLY A 75 -8.02 7.59 33.48
C GLY A 75 -6.72 7.33 32.71
N SER A 76 -6.72 6.43 31.72
CA SER A 76 -5.53 6.18 30.87
C SER A 76 -5.39 7.24 29.77
N LEU A 77 -4.14 7.55 29.40
CA LEU A 77 -3.83 8.46 28.30
C LEU A 77 -3.65 7.68 27.00
N ALA A 78 -4.43 8.05 25.98
CA ALA A 78 -4.26 7.55 24.62
C ALA A 78 -3.54 8.60 23.78
N VAL A 79 -2.30 8.30 23.42
CA VAL A 79 -1.46 9.14 22.57
C VAL A 79 -1.50 8.61 21.13
N SER A 80 -1.80 9.48 20.16
CA SER A 80 -1.85 9.11 18.74
C SER A 80 -1.23 10.22 17.89
N GLU A 81 -0.51 9.86 16.84
CA GLU A 81 -0.05 10.83 15.86
C GLU A 81 -1.22 11.29 15.00
N PHE A 82 -1.45 12.60 14.96
CA PHE A 82 -2.52 13.23 14.19
C PHE A 82 -2.07 13.64 12.79
N LEU A 83 -0.84 14.11 12.67
CA LEU A 83 -0.27 14.64 11.44
C LEU A 83 1.26 14.63 11.52
N CYS A 84 1.94 14.38 10.40
CA CYS A 84 3.35 14.69 10.22
C CYS A 84 3.53 15.40 8.89
N LEU A 85 4.25 16.52 8.90
CA LEU A 85 4.57 17.35 7.75
C LEU A 85 6.10 17.51 7.70
N ASP A 86 6.68 17.44 6.51
CA ASP A 86 8.12 17.63 6.30
C ASP A 86 8.34 18.81 5.36
N ASP A 87 9.44 19.56 5.55
CA ASP A 87 9.79 20.63 4.63
C ASP A 87 10.09 20.01 3.25
N ALA A 88 9.26 20.37 2.27
CA ALA A 88 9.35 19.92 0.89
C ALA A 88 10.67 20.33 0.19
N GLY A 89 11.52 21.11 0.87
CA GLY A 89 12.85 21.50 0.38
C GLY A 89 13.99 20.52 0.64
N THR A 90 14.00 19.75 1.75
CA THR A 90 15.11 18.80 2.06
C THR A 90 14.78 17.76 3.15
N GLY A 91 13.51 17.60 3.56
CA GLY A 91 13.12 16.69 4.64
C GLY A 91 12.62 15.33 4.13
N THR A 92 13.29 14.24 4.54
CA THR A 92 12.84 12.87 4.30
C THR A 92 11.43 12.67 4.87
N LYS A 93 10.43 12.49 4.01
CA LYS A 93 9.05 12.11 4.39
C LYS A 93 9.08 11.07 5.50
N ILE A 94 8.47 11.29 6.68
CA ILE A 94 8.44 10.24 7.71
C ILE A 94 7.63 9.05 7.19
N ILE A 95 8.36 7.99 6.81
CA ILE A 95 7.78 6.77 6.27
C ILE A 95 7.29 5.89 7.43
N GLY A 96 5.99 5.88 7.66
CA GLY A 96 5.33 5.03 8.67
C GLY A 96 4.75 3.73 8.10
N LEU A 97 4.46 2.77 8.99
CA LEU A 97 3.75 1.54 8.64
C LEU A 97 2.27 1.81 8.42
N ALA A 98 1.67 1.16 7.42
CA ALA A 98 0.22 1.22 7.24
C ALA A 98 -0.52 0.60 8.46
N PRO A 99 -1.73 1.09 8.79
CA PRO A 99 -2.57 0.46 9.78
C PRO A 99 -3.04 -0.90 9.27
N ILE A 100 -2.70 -1.97 9.99
CA ILE A 100 -3.12 -3.35 9.69
C ILE A 100 -3.85 -3.92 10.90
N ARG A 101 -4.84 -4.78 10.65
CA ARG A 101 -5.69 -5.40 11.68
C ARG A 101 -5.54 -6.92 11.74
N ASP A 102 -4.92 -7.50 10.72
CA ASP A 102 -4.66 -8.93 10.56
C ASP A 102 -3.14 -9.12 10.48
N GLY A 103 -2.64 -10.23 11.03
CA GLY A 103 -1.24 -10.63 10.96
C GLY A 103 -0.80 -11.12 9.58
N GLY A 104 -1.73 -11.30 8.64
CA GLY A 104 -1.43 -11.76 7.28
C GLY A 104 -0.97 -13.22 7.25
N PRO A 105 -0.44 -13.68 6.10
CA PRO A 105 -0.02 -15.07 5.94
C PRO A 105 1.18 -15.40 6.84
N ARG A 106 1.12 -16.57 7.46
CA ARG A 106 2.20 -17.09 8.29
C ARG A 106 3.27 -17.73 7.40
N CYS A 107 4.39 -17.04 7.22
CA CYS A 107 5.55 -17.57 6.52
C CYS A 107 6.37 -18.46 7.46
N GLU A 108 6.82 -19.61 6.96
CA GLU A 108 7.66 -20.60 7.67
C GLU A 108 9.01 -20.83 6.97
N THR A 109 9.11 -20.50 5.67
CA THR A 109 10.33 -20.57 4.87
C THR A 109 10.65 -19.24 4.18
N PRO A 110 11.90 -18.98 3.75
CA PRO A 110 12.22 -17.79 2.95
C PRO A 110 11.42 -17.69 1.65
N GLY A 111 11.14 -18.84 1.01
CA GLY A 111 10.35 -18.90 -0.22
C GLY A 111 8.91 -18.41 -0.04
N ASP A 112 8.35 -18.55 1.16
CA ASP A 112 6.99 -18.07 1.47
C ASP A 112 6.87 -16.55 1.35
N LEU A 113 7.95 -15.80 1.63
CA LEU A 113 7.99 -14.33 1.52
C LEU A 113 7.76 -13.85 0.09
N LEU A 114 8.15 -14.67 -0.90
CA LEU A 114 8.02 -14.38 -2.32
C LEU A 114 6.64 -14.73 -2.86
N GLN A 115 5.83 -15.47 -2.11
CA GLN A 115 4.51 -15.90 -2.56
C GLN A 115 3.52 -14.72 -2.56
N ARG A 116 2.53 -14.80 -3.46
CA ARG A 116 1.55 -13.73 -3.70
C ARG A 116 0.89 -13.18 -2.42
N PRO A 117 0.40 -14.03 -1.47
CA PRO A 117 -0.22 -13.53 -0.24
C PRO A 117 0.75 -12.71 0.63
N ALA A 118 2.00 -13.16 0.76
CA ALA A 118 3.01 -12.47 1.55
C ALA A 118 3.40 -11.15 0.90
N CYS A 119 3.65 -11.16 -0.42
CA CYS A 119 3.94 -9.95 -1.19
C CYS A 119 2.78 -8.94 -1.12
N GLN A 120 1.52 -9.37 -1.20
CA GLN A 120 0.37 -8.48 -1.04
C GLN A 120 0.38 -7.80 0.34
N PHE A 121 0.63 -8.59 1.38
CA PHE A 121 0.64 -8.12 2.76
C PHE A 121 1.81 -7.18 3.04
N ILE A 122 3.02 -7.52 2.59
CA ILE A 122 4.20 -6.65 2.63
C ILE A 122 3.91 -5.34 1.88
N GLY A 123 3.29 -5.44 0.69
CA GLY A 123 2.87 -4.30 -0.11
C GLY A 123 1.89 -3.38 0.61
N MET A 124 0.96 -3.93 1.39
CA MET A 124 0.04 -3.14 2.21
C MET A 124 0.78 -2.51 3.39
N LEU A 125 1.58 -3.28 4.13
CA LEU A 125 2.25 -2.84 5.36
C LEU A 125 3.29 -1.75 5.11
N LEU A 126 4.10 -1.91 4.05
CA LEU A 126 5.19 -1.01 3.69
C LEU A 126 4.80 -0.01 2.59
N ARG A 127 3.50 0.25 2.41
CA ARG A 127 3.00 1.06 1.29
C ARG A 127 3.68 2.43 1.17
N GLY A 128 3.81 3.14 2.29
CA GLY A 128 4.49 4.44 2.29
C GLY A 128 5.94 4.38 1.81
N LEU A 129 6.66 3.30 2.13
CA LEU A 129 8.04 3.09 1.68
C LEU A 129 8.07 2.78 0.19
N LEU A 130 7.27 1.80 -0.23
CA LEU A 130 7.23 1.34 -1.61
C LEU A 130 6.83 2.46 -2.59
N ASP A 131 5.93 3.35 -2.17
CA ASP A 131 5.51 4.49 -3.00
C ASP A 131 6.64 5.53 -3.15
N VAL A 132 7.44 5.77 -2.09
CA VAL A 132 8.63 6.66 -2.16
C VAL A 132 9.70 6.05 -3.06
N LEU A 133 9.88 4.73 -2.96
CA LEU A 133 10.86 4.00 -3.76
C LEU A 133 10.39 3.74 -5.20
N GLY A 134 9.08 3.82 -5.49
CA GLY A 134 8.53 3.39 -6.78
C GLY A 134 8.77 1.90 -7.04
N ALA A 135 8.78 1.08 -6.00
CA ALA A 135 9.12 -0.35 -6.05
C ALA A 135 7.93 -1.24 -5.67
N SER A 136 7.91 -2.45 -6.21
CA SER A 136 7.04 -3.53 -5.79
C SER A 136 7.67 -4.34 -4.64
N PRO A 137 6.87 -5.11 -3.87
CA PRO A 137 7.41 -6.02 -2.86
C PRO A 137 8.42 -7.03 -3.41
N LEU A 138 8.22 -7.51 -4.64
CA LEU A 138 9.14 -8.47 -5.27
C LEU A 138 10.47 -7.83 -5.63
N GLU A 139 10.47 -6.61 -6.17
CA GLU A 139 11.72 -5.86 -6.38
C GLU A 139 12.46 -5.65 -5.06
N LEU A 140 11.75 -5.23 -4.02
CA LEU A 140 12.32 -5.00 -2.69
C LEU A 140 12.99 -6.24 -2.10
N LEU A 141 12.40 -7.42 -2.34
CA LEU A 141 12.87 -8.69 -1.79
C LEU A 141 13.96 -9.35 -2.66
N THR A 142 14.03 -9.07 -3.95
CA THR A 142 14.88 -9.87 -4.88
C THR A 142 16.08 -9.10 -5.43
N ASP A 143 16.05 -7.77 -5.43
CA ASP A 143 17.14 -6.94 -5.89
C ASP A 143 17.99 -6.37 -4.74
N GLU A 144 19.30 -6.37 -4.96
CA GLU A 144 20.29 -5.99 -3.95
C GLU A 144 20.45 -4.47 -3.81
N GLY A 145 20.15 -3.71 -4.86
CA GLY A 145 20.04 -2.25 -4.79
C GLY A 145 18.95 -1.85 -3.80
N TRP A 146 17.78 -2.47 -3.91
CA TRP A 146 16.68 -2.26 -2.96
C TRP A 146 17.00 -2.77 -1.56
N ALA A 147 17.69 -3.90 -1.41
CA ALA A 147 18.12 -4.40 -0.09
C ALA A 147 19.03 -3.40 0.65
N ARG A 148 19.95 -2.73 -0.06
CA ARG A 148 20.78 -1.67 0.54
C ARG A 148 19.96 -0.44 0.93
N ARG A 149 19.00 -0.02 0.11
CA ARG A 149 18.08 1.08 0.47
C ARG A 149 17.23 0.73 1.67
N LEU A 150 16.81 -0.52 1.79
CA LEU A 150 16.04 -1.03 2.92
C LEU A 150 16.82 -0.99 4.24
N GLN A 151 18.16 -1.12 4.21
CA GLN A 151 19.01 -0.93 5.40
C GLN A 151 18.90 0.49 5.96
N ALA A 152 18.71 1.51 5.12
CA ALA A 152 18.44 2.87 5.58
C ALA A 152 17.11 3.00 6.34
N HIS A 153 16.25 1.98 6.28
CA HIS A 153 14.95 1.90 6.94
C HIS A 153 14.88 0.72 7.94
N GLU A 154 16.00 0.26 8.49
CA GLU A 154 16.05 -0.88 9.42
C GLU A 154 15.10 -0.73 10.63
N ALA A 155 15.00 0.48 11.20
CA ALA A 155 14.09 0.74 12.32
C ALA A 155 12.60 0.55 11.94
N LEU A 156 12.23 0.92 10.70
CA LEU A 156 10.89 0.72 10.16
C LEU A 156 10.62 -0.77 9.97
N LEU A 157 11.58 -1.51 9.43
CA LEU A 157 11.48 -2.97 9.28
C LEU A 157 11.33 -3.68 10.61
N ALA A 158 12.17 -3.36 11.60
CA ALA A 158 12.10 -3.98 12.92
C ALA A 158 10.73 -3.71 13.58
N SER A 159 10.19 -2.51 13.38
CA SER A 159 8.83 -2.17 13.83
C SER A 159 7.76 -2.96 13.07
N ALA A 160 7.96 -3.18 11.77
CA ALA A 160 7.06 -3.98 10.94
C ALA A 160 7.02 -5.42 11.43
N VAL A 161 8.19 -6.03 11.65
CA VAL A 161 8.32 -7.40 12.15
C VAL A 161 7.65 -7.56 13.51
N ARG A 162 7.91 -6.67 14.47
CA ARG A 162 7.26 -6.72 15.78
C ARG A 162 5.73 -6.59 15.68
N LYS A 163 5.23 -5.70 14.81
CA LYS A 163 3.79 -5.52 14.60
C LYS A 163 3.15 -6.79 14.02
N VAL A 164 3.77 -7.38 13.01
CA VAL A 164 3.29 -8.62 12.39
C VAL A 164 3.36 -9.78 13.38
N ALA A 165 4.46 -9.91 14.11
CA ALA A 165 4.63 -10.93 15.13
C ALA A 165 3.54 -10.86 16.20
N ALA A 166 3.22 -9.67 16.72
CA ALA A 166 2.15 -9.47 17.68
C ALA A 166 0.77 -9.88 17.16
N LEU A 167 0.51 -9.66 15.86
CA LEU A 167 -0.76 -10.05 15.23
C LEU A 167 -0.81 -11.55 14.85
N GLN A 168 0.34 -12.18 14.60
CA GLN A 168 0.46 -13.61 14.29
C GLN A 168 0.64 -14.50 15.54
N ALA A 169 0.88 -13.90 16.70
CA ALA A 169 1.20 -14.64 17.91
C ALA A 169 -0.03 -15.40 18.42
N THR A 170 0.07 -16.73 18.42
CA THR A 170 -0.82 -17.62 19.19
C THR A 170 -0.31 -17.87 20.61
N GLY A 171 0.89 -17.36 20.92
CA GLY A 171 1.62 -17.49 22.19
C GLY A 171 2.52 -16.28 22.40
N ASP A 172 3.81 -16.47 22.66
CA ASP A 172 4.75 -15.36 22.85
C ASP A 172 5.04 -14.59 21.53
N PRO A 173 4.69 -13.28 21.46
CA PRO A 173 5.01 -12.44 20.31
C PRO A 173 6.51 -12.33 20.02
N ASN A 174 7.37 -12.40 21.05
CA ASN A 174 8.81 -12.28 20.86
C ASN A 174 9.39 -13.49 20.14
N ALA A 175 8.96 -14.71 20.50
CA ALA A 175 9.33 -15.93 19.78
C ALA A 175 8.92 -15.87 18.29
N ARG A 176 7.74 -15.30 17.98
CA ARG A 176 7.33 -15.12 16.59
C ARG A 176 8.17 -14.04 15.88
N ALA A 177 8.49 -12.94 16.54
CA ALA A 177 9.36 -11.90 15.99
C ALA A 177 10.74 -12.45 15.63
N GLN A 178 11.38 -13.21 16.53
CA GLN A 178 12.67 -13.88 16.27
C GLN A 178 12.60 -14.84 15.08
N THR A 179 11.47 -15.54 14.91
CA THR A 179 11.27 -16.42 13.75
C THR A 179 11.21 -15.62 12.45
N LEU A 180 10.45 -14.52 12.42
CA LEU A 180 10.39 -13.63 11.26
C LEU A 180 11.75 -12.99 10.95
N GLU A 181 12.47 -12.50 11.97
CA GLU A 181 13.82 -11.93 11.81
C GLU A 181 14.79 -12.94 11.20
N ARG A 182 14.76 -14.19 11.68
CA ARG A 182 15.57 -15.28 11.12
C ARG A 182 15.21 -15.57 9.66
N LEU A 183 13.92 -15.59 9.30
CA LEU A 183 13.48 -15.78 7.91
C LEU A 183 13.96 -14.64 7.01
N LEU A 184 13.84 -13.38 7.46
CA LEU A 184 14.35 -12.22 6.72
C LEU A 184 15.87 -12.28 6.55
N ALA A 185 16.61 -12.64 7.60
CA ALA A 185 18.06 -12.76 7.54
C ALA A 185 18.51 -13.89 6.60
N GLU A 186 17.82 -15.04 6.63
CA GLU A 186 18.06 -16.15 5.70
C GLU A 186 17.76 -15.76 4.26
N HIS A 187 16.62 -15.12 4.01
CA HIS A 187 16.26 -14.58 2.71
C HIS A 187 17.32 -13.62 2.17
N GLN A 188 17.82 -12.69 3.00
CA GLN A 188 18.89 -11.77 2.62
C GLN A 188 20.20 -12.50 2.30
N ARG A 189 20.55 -13.56 3.02
CA ARG A 189 21.72 -14.39 2.71
C ARG A 189 21.55 -15.09 1.36
N ASN A 190 20.39 -15.69 1.10
CA ASN A 190 20.08 -16.36 -0.17
C ASN A 190 20.12 -15.35 -1.34
N ALA A 191 19.56 -14.16 -1.14
CA ALA A 191 19.62 -13.08 -2.12
C ALA A 191 21.06 -12.65 -2.43
N ARG A 192 21.93 -12.53 -1.43
CA ARG A 192 23.36 -12.23 -1.63
C ARG A 192 24.09 -13.37 -2.35
N ALA A 193 23.83 -14.62 -1.98
CA ALA A 193 24.43 -15.77 -2.66
C ALA A 193 24.00 -15.85 -4.13
N ALA A 194 22.73 -15.54 -4.42
CA ALA A 194 22.21 -15.44 -5.78
C ALA A 194 22.89 -14.34 -6.62
N ALA A 195 23.45 -13.30 -5.99
CA ALA A 195 24.19 -12.23 -6.67
C ALA A 195 25.39 -12.76 -7.47
N ALA A 196 26.01 -13.86 -7.04
CA ALA A 196 27.12 -14.48 -7.75
C ALA A 196 26.73 -15.06 -9.12
N TRP A 197 25.44 -15.36 -9.34
CA TRP A 197 24.93 -15.89 -10.60
C TRP A 197 24.52 -14.80 -11.58
N VAL A 198 24.33 -13.58 -11.10
CA VAL A 198 23.84 -12.43 -11.88
C VAL A 198 24.69 -12.16 -13.13
N PRO A 199 26.04 -12.18 -13.09
CA PRO A 199 26.85 -11.97 -14.31
C PRO A 199 26.69 -13.06 -15.37
N ARG A 200 26.11 -14.21 -15.03
CA ARG A 200 25.87 -15.33 -15.95
C ARG A 200 24.51 -15.26 -16.64
N LEU A 201 23.64 -14.37 -16.18
CA LEU A 201 22.31 -14.17 -16.73
C LEU A 201 22.38 -13.18 -17.90
N PRO A 202 21.79 -13.51 -19.06
CA PRO A 202 21.66 -12.54 -20.15
C PRO A 202 20.76 -11.39 -19.71
N ASP A 203 20.96 -10.22 -20.33
CA ASP A 203 20.01 -9.14 -20.21
C ASP A 203 18.67 -9.54 -20.83
N LEU A 204 17.59 -8.97 -20.29
CA LEU A 204 16.24 -9.31 -20.68
C LEU A 204 15.77 -8.37 -21.80
N ASP A 205 15.71 -8.90 -23.02
CA ASP A 205 15.08 -8.25 -24.17
C ASP A 205 13.59 -8.64 -24.30
N PRO A 206 12.77 -7.86 -25.02
CA PRO A 206 11.39 -8.24 -25.36
C PRO A 206 11.33 -9.64 -26.01
N GLY A 207 10.44 -10.52 -25.50
CA GLY A 207 10.34 -11.92 -25.95
C GLY A 207 11.48 -12.84 -25.47
N GLY A 208 12.49 -12.32 -24.76
CA GLY A 208 13.64 -13.09 -24.28
C GLY A 208 13.42 -13.87 -22.98
N LEU A 209 12.25 -13.74 -22.36
CA LEU A 209 12.00 -14.26 -21.01
C LEU A 209 12.05 -15.79 -20.95
N ASP A 210 11.50 -16.50 -21.93
CA ASP A 210 11.56 -17.98 -21.94
C ASP A 210 12.98 -18.50 -22.11
N MET A 211 13.77 -17.86 -22.97
CA MET A 211 15.19 -18.18 -23.14
C MET A 211 15.97 -17.96 -21.84
N LEU A 212 15.70 -16.85 -21.14
CA LEU A 212 16.28 -16.57 -19.82
C LEU A 212 15.91 -17.67 -18.81
N LEU A 213 14.63 -18.06 -18.72
CA LEU A 213 14.19 -19.12 -17.81
C LEU A 213 14.84 -20.47 -18.13
N ALA A 214 14.96 -20.82 -19.41
CA ALA A 214 15.64 -22.04 -19.84
C ALA A 214 17.13 -22.01 -19.44
N ARG A 215 17.80 -20.87 -19.59
CA ARG A 215 19.20 -20.70 -19.19
C ARG A 215 19.39 -20.76 -17.68
N ILE A 216 18.48 -20.17 -16.90
CA ILE A 216 18.49 -20.29 -15.44
C ILE A 216 18.38 -21.75 -15.03
N ARG A 217 17.44 -22.52 -15.61
CA ARG A 217 17.29 -23.96 -15.35
C ARG A 217 18.56 -24.76 -15.68
N ALA A 218 19.27 -24.36 -16.74
CA ALA A 218 20.51 -24.99 -17.16
C ALA A 218 21.70 -24.72 -16.22
N LEU A 219 21.62 -23.74 -15.30
CA LEU A 219 22.67 -23.48 -14.31
C LEU A 219 22.78 -24.59 -13.25
N GLY A 220 21.76 -25.46 -13.13
CA GLY A 220 21.76 -26.58 -12.18
C GLY A 220 21.74 -26.15 -10.72
N THR A 221 21.24 -24.93 -10.43
CA THR A 221 21.11 -24.39 -9.08
C THR A 221 19.74 -24.71 -8.50
N VAL A 222 19.62 -24.78 -7.17
CA VAL A 222 18.33 -25.04 -6.51
C VAL A 222 17.40 -23.81 -6.52
N ASP A 223 17.94 -22.61 -6.77
CA ASP A 223 17.23 -21.33 -6.61
C ASP A 223 16.70 -20.73 -7.94
N HIS A 224 16.21 -21.57 -8.86
CA HIS A 224 15.76 -21.10 -10.19
C HIS A 224 14.67 -20.02 -10.12
N GLU A 225 13.68 -20.16 -9.22
CA GLU A 225 12.60 -19.17 -9.08
C GLU A 225 13.14 -17.82 -8.59
N PHE A 226 14.02 -17.83 -7.59
CA PHE A 226 14.62 -16.61 -7.08
C PHE A 226 15.43 -15.88 -8.16
N LEU A 227 16.24 -16.62 -8.93
CA LEU A 227 17.01 -16.03 -10.03
C LEU A 227 16.13 -15.45 -11.13
N ALA A 228 14.99 -16.09 -11.44
CA ALA A 228 14.03 -15.59 -12.40
C ALA A 228 13.39 -14.27 -11.93
N LEU A 229 12.94 -14.22 -10.68
CA LEU A 229 12.39 -13.00 -10.08
C LEU A 229 13.44 -11.87 -10.07
N ARG A 230 14.67 -12.18 -9.67
CA ARG A 230 15.77 -11.19 -9.64
C ARG A 230 16.09 -10.66 -11.03
N ALA A 231 16.10 -11.52 -12.05
CA ALA A 231 16.39 -11.10 -13.41
C ALA A 231 15.31 -10.13 -13.95
N VAL A 232 14.03 -10.40 -13.67
CA VAL A 232 12.95 -9.47 -13.99
C VAL A 232 13.07 -8.18 -13.16
N ALA A 233 13.34 -8.25 -11.86
CA ALA A 233 13.53 -7.07 -11.02
C ALA A 233 14.65 -6.15 -11.54
N ARG A 234 15.77 -6.72 -12.01
CA ARG A 234 16.87 -5.95 -12.64
C ARG A 234 16.43 -5.24 -13.92
N HIS A 235 15.58 -5.87 -14.74
CA HIS A 235 15.07 -5.28 -15.97
C HIS A 235 14.17 -4.05 -15.70
N LEU A 236 13.57 -3.94 -14.52
CA LEU A 236 12.65 -2.85 -14.18
C LEU A 236 13.32 -1.50 -13.88
N ASP A 237 14.66 -1.43 -13.88
CA ASP A 237 15.47 -0.23 -13.57
C ASP A 237 15.19 0.42 -12.22
N ASP A 238 16.27 0.76 -11.54
CA ASP A 238 16.24 1.26 -10.19
C ASP A 238 15.93 2.77 -10.18
N GLY A 239 14.65 3.12 -10.15
CA GLY A 239 14.17 4.52 -10.07
C GLY A 239 13.11 4.90 -11.10
N ALA A 240 12.78 4.00 -12.03
CA ALA A 240 11.66 4.21 -12.93
C ALA A 240 10.33 4.30 -12.15
N ALA A 241 9.43 5.18 -12.60
CA ALA A 241 8.10 5.26 -12.03
C ALA A 241 7.33 3.93 -12.23
N PRO A 242 6.42 3.54 -11.31
CA PRO A 242 5.66 2.29 -11.43
C PRO A 242 4.95 2.09 -12.77
N ILE A 243 4.40 3.17 -13.36
CA ILE A 243 3.73 3.13 -14.68
C ILE A 243 4.71 2.74 -15.79
N THR A 244 5.94 3.25 -15.78
CA THR A 244 6.99 2.88 -16.72
C THR A 244 7.38 1.40 -16.56
N LYS A 245 7.44 0.91 -15.32
CA LYS A 245 7.74 -0.49 -15.03
C LYS A 245 6.63 -1.44 -15.52
N ILE A 246 5.36 -1.05 -15.35
CA ILE A 246 4.23 -1.79 -15.93
C ILE A 246 4.36 -1.85 -17.46
N ALA A 247 4.71 -0.74 -18.12
CA ALA A 247 4.90 -0.74 -19.58
C ALA A 247 5.97 -1.75 -20.02
N ARG A 248 7.12 -1.76 -19.34
CA ARG A 248 8.19 -2.73 -19.60
C ARG A 248 7.77 -4.17 -19.36
N LEU A 249 7.04 -4.44 -18.27
CA LEU A 249 6.48 -5.77 -18.02
C LEU A 249 5.54 -6.22 -19.13
N LEU A 250 4.71 -5.31 -19.66
CA LEU A 250 3.83 -5.62 -20.79
C LEU A 250 4.60 -5.79 -22.11
N ASP A 251 5.79 -5.18 -22.26
CA ASP A 251 6.66 -5.42 -23.43
C ASP A 251 7.27 -6.83 -23.41
N LEU A 252 7.31 -7.50 -22.24
CA LEU A 252 7.76 -8.89 -22.11
C LEU A 252 6.67 -9.91 -22.48
N LEU A 253 5.40 -9.51 -22.51
CA LEU A 253 4.29 -10.38 -22.86
C LEU A 253 4.21 -10.52 -24.38
N THR A 254 4.52 -11.70 -24.89
CA THR A 254 4.33 -12.07 -26.29
C THR A 254 3.27 -13.15 -26.44
N PRO A 255 2.60 -13.30 -27.60
CA PRO A 255 1.55 -14.30 -27.80
C PRO A 255 1.99 -15.75 -27.58
N ASP A 256 3.28 -16.03 -27.77
CA ASP A 256 3.92 -17.34 -27.66
C ASP A 256 4.62 -17.57 -26.30
N LEU A 257 4.56 -16.59 -25.39
CA LEU A 257 5.21 -16.66 -24.09
C LEU A 257 4.70 -17.84 -23.26
N SER A 258 5.60 -18.62 -22.67
CA SER A 258 5.20 -19.79 -21.89
C SER A 258 4.35 -19.41 -20.67
N PRO A 259 3.51 -20.33 -20.16
CA PRO A 259 2.72 -20.08 -18.96
C PRO A 259 3.58 -19.73 -17.72
N ALA A 260 4.77 -20.32 -17.62
CA ALA A 260 5.69 -20.05 -16.51
C ALA A 260 6.27 -18.63 -16.56
N ALA A 261 6.65 -18.16 -17.76
CA ALA A 261 7.10 -16.79 -17.97
C ALA A 261 5.97 -15.78 -17.80
N THR A 262 4.77 -16.09 -18.29
CA THR A 262 3.57 -15.27 -18.11
C THR A 262 3.24 -15.11 -16.62
N ALA A 263 3.24 -16.21 -15.86
CA ALA A 263 2.99 -16.16 -14.41
C ALA A 263 4.03 -15.33 -13.65
N LEU A 264 5.29 -15.30 -14.12
CA LEU A 264 6.33 -14.47 -13.54
C LEU A 264 6.04 -12.97 -13.75
N VAL A 265 5.64 -12.57 -14.96
CA VAL A 265 5.26 -11.20 -15.28
C VAL A 265 4.01 -10.78 -14.49
N ASP A 266 3.01 -11.66 -14.42
CA ASP A 266 1.75 -11.44 -13.70
C ASP A 266 1.99 -11.11 -12.21
N ARG A 267 2.91 -11.84 -11.55
CA ARG A 267 3.26 -11.58 -10.14
C ARG A 267 3.80 -10.16 -9.91
N PHE A 268 4.65 -9.65 -10.81
CA PHE A 268 5.14 -8.27 -10.70
C PHE A 268 4.04 -7.25 -10.99
N LEU A 269 3.25 -7.46 -12.05
CA LEU A 269 2.11 -6.60 -12.37
C LEU A 269 1.16 -6.50 -11.17
N ALA A 270 0.81 -7.62 -10.55
CA ALA A 270 -0.03 -7.66 -9.36
C ALA A 270 0.55 -6.85 -8.19
N GLY A 271 1.87 -6.93 -7.97
CA GLY A 271 2.55 -6.17 -6.93
C GLY A 271 2.49 -4.65 -7.13
N PHE A 272 2.53 -4.18 -8.37
CA PHE A 272 2.33 -2.76 -8.69
C PHE A 272 0.86 -2.34 -8.61
N LEU A 273 -0.06 -3.19 -9.07
CA LEU A 273 -1.50 -2.93 -9.06
C LEU A 273 -2.13 -3.01 -7.66
N ASP A 274 -1.44 -3.59 -6.69
CA ASP A 274 -1.82 -3.48 -5.28
C ASP A 274 -1.74 -2.02 -4.77
N ALA A 275 -0.97 -1.14 -5.42
CA ALA A 275 -0.84 0.26 -5.05
C ALA A 275 -2.02 1.09 -5.60
N PRO A 276 -2.80 1.79 -4.74
CA PRO A 276 -3.88 2.63 -5.21
C PRO A 276 -3.42 3.74 -6.16
N SER A 277 -2.28 4.37 -5.87
CA SER A 277 -1.68 5.43 -6.70
C SER A 277 -1.33 4.95 -8.12
N THR A 278 -0.82 3.72 -8.24
CA THR A 278 -0.51 3.13 -9.55
C THR A 278 -1.79 2.86 -10.35
N VAL A 279 -2.84 2.33 -9.72
CA VAL A 279 -4.13 2.09 -10.39
C VAL A 279 -4.78 3.42 -10.80
N GLU A 280 -4.74 4.44 -9.95
CA GLU A 280 -5.22 5.78 -10.26
C GLU A 280 -4.46 6.39 -11.45
N ALA A 281 -3.14 6.23 -11.50
CA ALA A 281 -2.34 6.70 -12.64
C ALA A 281 -2.61 5.91 -13.93
N LEU A 282 -2.99 4.63 -13.83
CA LEU A 282 -3.31 3.78 -14.97
C LEU A 282 -4.70 4.08 -15.54
N VAL A 283 -5.70 4.18 -14.66
CA VAL A 283 -7.11 4.43 -15.02
C VAL A 283 -7.33 5.90 -15.39
N GLY A 284 -6.63 6.82 -14.73
CA GLY A 284 -6.65 8.26 -15.01
C GLY A 284 -7.94 8.98 -14.60
N GLY A 285 -7.88 10.32 -14.53
CA GLY A 285 -8.92 11.30 -14.87
C GLY A 285 -10.35 11.23 -14.32
N GLU A 286 -10.71 10.23 -13.51
CA GLU A 286 -12.11 10.04 -13.12
C GLU A 286 -12.57 11.12 -12.12
N PRO A 287 -13.81 11.62 -12.28
CA PRO A 287 -14.32 12.76 -11.50
C PRO A 287 -14.51 12.42 -10.02
N ASP A 288 -14.71 11.14 -9.72
CA ASP A 288 -14.91 10.64 -8.37
C ASP A 288 -14.47 9.18 -8.20
N LEU A 289 -14.47 8.73 -6.95
CA LEU A 289 -14.09 7.36 -6.60
C LEU A 289 -15.04 6.33 -7.19
N GLY A 290 -16.34 6.61 -7.25
CA GLY A 290 -17.33 5.69 -7.80
C GLY A 290 -17.04 5.35 -9.26
N ALA A 291 -16.78 6.38 -10.07
CA ALA A 291 -16.37 6.24 -11.46
C ALA A 291 -15.04 5.48 -11.60
N ALA A 292 -14.03 5.85 -10.81
CA ALA A 292 -12.74 5.14 -10.76
C ALA A 292 -12.89 3.64 -10.46
N LEU A 293 -13.80 3.26 -9.54
CA LEU A 293 -14.03 1.86 -9.19
C LEU A 293 -14.74 1.08 -10.31
N VAL A 294 -15.67 1.71 -11.04
CA VAL A 294 -16.30 1.09 -12.22
C VAL A 294 -15.27 0.82 -13.29
N VAL A 295 -14.41 1.80 -13.59
CA VAL A 295 -13.38 1.65 -14.62
C VAL A 295 -12.34 0.62 -14.20
N THR A 296 -11.92 0.61 -12.93
CA THR A 296 -11.01 -0.43 -12.38
C THR A 296 -11.61 -1.83 -12.51
N ALA A 297 -12.91 -1.99 -12.23
CA ALA A 297 -13.60 -3.27 -12.38
C ALA A 297 -13.73 -3.69 -13.86
N GLY A 298 -13.98 -2.74 -14.76
CA GLY A 298 -13.97 -2.98 -16.20
C GLY A 298 -12.60 -3.47 -16.67
N LEU A 299 -11.53 -2.77 -16.28
CA LEU A 299 -10.16 -3.18 -16.58
C LEU A 299 -9.85 -4.59 -16.04
N ALA A 300 -10.31 -4.94 -14.84
CA ALA A 300 -10.15 -6.29 -14.28
C ALA A 300 -10.82 -7.39 -15.13
N THR A 301 -11.84 -7.04 -15.91
CA THR A 301 -12.47 -7.94 -16.90
C THR A 301 -11.85 -7.88 -18.29
N GLY A 302 -10.81 -7.05 -18.48
CA GLY A 302 -10.17 -6.84 -19.77
C GLY A 302 -10.87 -5.81 -20.65
N ALA A 303 -11.74 -4.97 -20.10
CA ALA A 303 -12.29 -3.83 -20.83
C ALA A 303 -11.29 -2.67 -20.82
N ALA A 304 -10.92 -2.16 -21.99
CA ALA A 304 -10.09 -0.97 -22.09
C ALA A 304 -10.84 0.24 -21.51
N PRO A 305 -10.24 0.99 -20.57
CA PRO A 305 -10.86 2.20 -20.05
C PRO A 305 -10.94 3.26 -21.17
N GLY A 306 -12.13 3.81 -21.43
CA GLY A 306 -12.32 4.80 -22.51
C GLY A 306 -11.56 6.12 -22.29
N THR A 307 -11.35 6.49 -21.03
CA THR A 307 -10.58 7.67 -20.57
C THR A 307 -9.16 7.31 -20.12
N GLY A 308 -8.84 6.02 -19.99
CA GLY A 308 -7.53 5.57 -19.51
C GLY A 308 -6.46 5.65 -20.58
N GLY A 309 -5.21 5.79 -20.14
CA GLY A 309 -4.07 5.91 -21.06
C GLY A 309 -3.86 4.63 -21.89
N ALA A 310 -3.13 4.75 -23.00
CA ALA A 310 -2.79 3.63 -23.90
C ALA A 310 -2.24 2.39 -23.15
N LEU A 311 -1.57 2.59 -22.02
CA LEU A 311 -1.07 1.51 -21.18
C LEU A 311 -2.18 0.64 -20.56
N ALA A 312 -3.30 1.24 -20.16
CA ALA A 312 -4.41 0.48 -19.58
C ALA A 312 -5.11 -0.37 -20.65
N ALA A 313 -5.20 0.12 -21.89
CA ALA A 313 -5.68 -0.67 -23.03
C ALA A 313 -4.74 -1.86 -23.31
N ARG A 314 -3.42 -1.65 -23.26
CA ARG A 314 -2.43 -2.73 -23.40
C ARG A 314 -2.54 -3.79 -22.30
N LEU A 315 -2.85 -3.40 -21.06
CA LEU A 315 -3.06 -4.34 -19.96
C LEU A 315 -4.41 -5.08 -20.09
N ALA A 316 -5.42 -4.44 -20.68
CA ALA A 316 -6.76 -5.00 -20.82
C ALA A 316 -6.79 -6.27 -21.69
N GLU A 317 -5.97 -6.35 -22.74
CA GLU A 317 -5.91 -7.50 -23.66
C GLU A 317 -5.49 -8.81 -22.95
N PRO A 318 -4.32 -8.92 -22.29
CA PRO A 318 -3.94 -10.15 -21.58
C PRO A 318 -4.86 -10.44 -20.37
N LEU A 319 -5.47 -9.40 -19.77
CA LEU A 319 -6.53 -9.58 -18.77
C LEU A 319 -7.80 -10.20 -19.37
N ALA A 320 -8.24 -9.80 -20.56
CA ALA A 320 -9.37 -10.40 -21.25
C ALA A 320 -9.07 -11.86 -21.61
N ALA A 321 -7.84 -12.14 -22.02
CA ALA A 321 -7.37 -13.47 -22.42
C ALA A 321 -7.22 -14.47 -21.26
N GLY A 322 -7.34 -14.05 -19.99
CA GLY A 322 -7.18 -14.99 -18.87
C GLY A 322 -5.74 -15.22 -18.42
N GLN A 323 -4.78 -14.50 -18.99
CA GLN A 323 -3.35 -14.77 -18.81
C GLN A 323 -2.78 -14.22 -17.49
N LEU A 324 -3.45 -13.24 -16.88
CA LEU A 324 -2.95 -12.50 -15.71
C LEU A 324 -3.87 -12.61 -14.48
N PRO A 325 -4.02 -13.82 -13.88
CA PRO A 325 -4.91 -14.03 -12.74
C PRO A 325 -4.55 -13.22 -11.48
N ASP A 326 -3.26 -13.03 -11.17
CA ASP A 326 -2.83 -12.29 -9.98
C ASP A 326 -3.06 -10.78 -10.14
N ALA A 327 -2.75 -10.22 -11.31
CA ALA A 327 -3.03 -8.83 -11.65
C ALA A 327 -4.54 -8.55 -11.63
N ARG A 328 -5.34 -9.45 -12.22
CA ARG A 328 -6.80 -9.41 -12.13
C ARG A 328 -7.27 -9.42 -10.68
N GLY A 329 -6.70 -10.31 -9.86
CA GLY A 329 -6.99 -10.41 -8.43
C GLY A 329 -6.67 -9.11 -7.69
N ALA A 330 -5.54 -8.48 -7.98
CA ALA A 330 -5.13 -7.21 -7.40
C ALA A 330 -6.15 -6.09 -7.71
N LEU A 331 -6.59 -5.97 -8.96
CA LEU A 331 -7.60 -4.98 -9.37
C LEU A 331 -8.93 -5.18 -8.61
N TRP A 332 -9.41 -6.42 -8.48
CA TRP A 332 -10.61 -6.72 -7.69
C TRP A 332 -10.45 -6.41 -6.20
N ASP A 333 -9.27 -6.69 -5.64
CA ASP A 333 -8.94 -6.31 -4.26
C ASP A 333 -8.88 -4.78 -4.09
N ARG A 334 -8.57 -4.04 -5.16
CA ARG A 334 -8.66 -2.58 -5.17
C ARG A 334 -10.08 -2.06 -5.25
N VAL A 335 -10.93 -2.65 -6.06
CA VAL A 335 -12.36 -2.34 -6.05
C VAL A 335 -12.95 -2.54 -4.64
N ALA A 336 -12.69 -3.68 -4.02
CA ALA A 336 -13.18 -3.98 -2.66
C ALA A 336 -12.64 -2.99 -1.61
N ALA A 337 -11.35 -2.66 -1.66
CA ALA A 337 -10.76 -1.71 -0.72
C ALA A 337 -11.27 -0.27 -0.92
N GLY A 338 -11.49 0.15 -2.16
CA GLY A 338 -12.08 1.46 -2.46
C GLY A 338 -13.51 1.57 -1.92
N LEU A 339 -14.31 0.52 -2.07
CA LEU A 339 -15.64 0.43 -1.47
C LEU A 339 -15.60 0.51 0.06
N LEU A 340 -14.60 -0.07 0.72
CA LEU A 340 -14.43 -0.02 2.18
C LEU A 340 -13.73 1.25 2.69
N SER A 341 -13.21 2.09 1.80
CA SER A 341 -12.50 3.31 2.18
C SER A 341 -13.45 4.37 2.74
N HIS A 342 -12.90 5.33 3.47
CA HIS A 342 -13.64 6.49 3.96
C HIS A 342 -13.81 7.59 2.90
N ARG A 343 -13.14 7.47 1.75
CA ARG A 343 -13.27 8.44 0.65
C ARG A 343 -14.73 8.43 0.15
N PRO A 344 -15.32 9.60 -0.11
CA PRO A 344 -16.68 9.67 -0.66
C PRO A 344 -16.70 9.07 -2.06
N LEU A 345 -17.80 8.39 -2.42
CA LEU A 345 -17.97 7.81 -3.75
C LEU A 345 -18.18 8.90 -4.81
N ALA A 346 -18.82 10.01 -4.46
CA ALA A 346 -19.09 11.15 -5.32
C ALA A 346 -19.14 12.43 -4.48
N ALA A 347 -19.32 13.59 -5.12
CA ALA A 347 -19.28 14.90 -4.48
C ALA A 347 -20.37 15.09 -3.39
N ASP A 348 -21.56 14.53 -3.58
CA ASP A 348 -22.69 14.63 -2.65
C ASP A 348 -23.39 13.28 -2.40
N GLY A 349 -24.32 13.26 -1.45
CA GLY A 349 -25.02 12.04 -1.03
C GLY A 349 -25.88 11.40 -2.12
N ARG A 350 -26.59 12.18 -2.93
CA ARG A 350 -27.46 11.66 -4.01
C ARG A 350 -26.62 11.08 -5.14
N ALA A 351 -25.55 11.77 -5.50
CA ALA A 351 -24.55 11.28 -6.44
C ALA A 351 -23.88 10.01 -5.92
N ALA A 352 -23.55 9.94 -4.62
CA ALA A 352 -22.93 8.76 -4.01
C ALA A 352 -23.86 7.54 -4.03
N TRP A 353 -25.16 7.72 -3.80
CA TRP A 353 -26.16 6.66 -3.96
C TRP A 353 -26.31 6.18 -5.41
N SER A 354 -26.27 7.10 -6.36
CA SER A 354 -26.34 6.78 -7.78
C SER A 354 -25.08 6.02 -8.24
N ALA A 355 -23.90 6.43 -7.76
CA ALA A 355 -22.65 5.72 -7.97
C ALA A 355 -22.67 4.32 -7.34
N LEU A 356 -23.18 4.18 -6.12
CA LEU A 356 -23.31 2.87 -5.46
C LEU A 356 -24.23 1.93 -6.25
N ARG A 357 -25.39 2.40 -6.72
CA ARG A 357 -26.29 1.58 -7.55
C ARG A 357 -25.65 1.15 -8.86
N ARG A 358 -24.91 2.04 -9.52
CA ARG A 358 -24.14 1.70 -10.71
C ARG A 358 -23.11 0.62 -10.39
N LEU A 359 -22.38 0.73 -9.29
CA LEU A 359 -21.44 -0.31 -8.84
C LEU A 359 -22.14 -1.64 -8.55
N GLU A 360 -23.31 -1.64 -7.89
CA GLU A 360 -24.07 -2.88 -7.69
C GLU A 360 -24.44 -3.56 -9.02
N GLN A 361 -24.88 -2.79 -10.02
CA GLN A 361 -25.24 -3.29 -11.35
C GLN A 361 -24.03 -3.78 -12.14
N GLU A 362 -22.91 -3.07 -12.08
CA GLU A 362 -21.71 -3.35 -12.89
C GLU A 362 -20.83 -4.44 -12.28
N LEU A 363 -20.72 -4.52 -10.94
CA LEU A 363 -19.79 -5.42 -10.26
C LEU A 363 -20.34 -6.85 -10.14
N ALA A 364 -21.63 -7.02 -9.86
CA ALA A 364 -22.23 -8.36 -9.67
C ALA A 364 -22.03 -9.31 -10.87
N PRO A 365 -22.26 -8.90 -12.13
CA PRO A 365 -22.06 -9.79 -13.28
C PRO A 365 -20.57 -10.02 -13.61
N ARG A 366 -19.71 -9.06 -13.27
CA ARG A 366 -18.28 -9.06 -13.63
C ARG A 366 -17.39 -9.76 -12.60
N ALA A 367 -17.83 -9.84 -11.36
CA ALA A 367 -17.04 -10.37 -10.26
C ALA A 367 -16.77 -11.88 -10.41
N PRO A 368 -15.49 -12.31 -10.34
CA PRO A 368 -15.13 -13.73 -10.24
C PRO A 368 -15.81 -14.36 -9.03
N GLU A 369 -16.22 -15.63 -9.15
CA GLU A 369 -16.97 -16.35 -8.11
C GLU A 369 -16.27 -16.26 -6.74
N CYS A 370 -14.96 -16.49 -6.69
CA CYS A 370 -14.15 -16.42 -5.47
C CYS A 370 -14.11 -15.03 -4.80
N ARG A 371 -14.53 -13.96 -5.49
CA ARG A 371 -14.54 -12.58 -4.99
C ARG A 371 -15.94 -12.04 -4.71
N ARG A 372 -17.01 -12.71 -5.17
CA ARG A 372 -18.40 -12.24 -5.05
C ARG A 372 -18.80 -11.95 -3.61
N CYS A 373 -18.52 -12.86 -2.67
CA CYS A 373 -18.86 -12.67 -1.26
C CYS A 373 -18.18 -11.43 -0.66
N ARG A 374 -16.89 -11.22 -0.96
CA ARG A 374 -16.12 -10.07 -0.46
C ARG A 374 -16.66 -8.76 -1.02
N LEU A 375 -16.96 -8.71 -2.31
CA LEU A 375 -17.51 -7.52 -2.97
C LEU A 375 -18.93 -7.21 -2.48
N ALA A 376 -19.78 -8.23 -2.33
CA ALA A 376 -21.12 -8.08 -1.76
C ALA A 376 -21.06 -7.51 -0.33
N ALA A 377 -20.16 -8.03 0.50
CA ALA A 377 -19.94 -7.50 1.85
C ALA A 377 -19.45 -6.05 1.84
N ALA A 378 -18.55 -5.69 0.92
CA ALA A 378 -18.05 -4.32 0.76
C ALA A 378 -19.13 -3.34 0.30
N LEU A 379 -19.96 -3.74 -0.66
CA LEU A 379 -21.13 -2.96 -1.12
C LEU A 379 -22.13 -2.76 0.02
N ALA A 380 -22.47 -3.82 0.76
CA ALA A 380 -23.38 -3.73 1.90
C ALA A 380 -22.84 -2.82 3.01
N ALA A 381 -21.55 -2.92 3.35
CA ALA A 381 -20.91 -2.05 4.32
C ALA A 381 -20.92 -0.58 3.88
N ARG A 382 -20.68 -0.31 2.58
CA ARG A 382 -20.73 1.04 2.03
C ARG A 382 -22.14 1.60 2.01
N LYS A 383 -23.14 0.79 1.66
CA LYS A 383 -24.57 1.15 1.73
C LYS A 383 -24.96 1.59 3.14
N LEU A 384 -24.64 0.78 4.14
CA LEU A 384 -24.89 1.09 5.56
C LEU A 384 -24.21 2.39 6.01
N ALA A 385 -23.00 2.66 5.52
CA ALA A 385 -22.30 3.91 5.80
C ALA A 385 -23.01 5.13 5.18
N LEU A 386 -23.57 5.02 3.98
CA LEU A 386 -24.36 6.07 3.35
C LEU A 386 -25.71 6.29 4.04
N ASP A 387 -26.38 5.21 4.46
CA ASP A 387 -27.64 5.30 5.24
C ASP A 387 -27.41 6.10 6.53
N ARG A 388 -26.34 5.80 7.27
CA ARG A 388 -25.97 6.53 8.50
C ARG A 388 -25.59 7.99 8.25
N ALA A 389 -25.20 8.34 7.02
CA ALA A 389 -24.80 9.70 6.65
C ALA A 389 -25.98 10.59 6.22
N GLY A 390 -27.22 10.07 6.19
CA GLY A 390 -28.42 10.89 5.91
C GLY A 390 -29.33 10.37 4.79
N GLY A 391 -29.08 9.18 4.24
CA GLY A 391 -29.92 8.57 3.20
C GLY A 391 -30.02 9.37 1.88
N PRO A 392 -30.67 8.83 0.85
CA PRO A 392 -30.97 9.60 -0.35
C PRO A 392 -32.12 10.57 -0.05
N GLN A 393 -31.81 11.83 0.30
CA GLN A 393 -32.79 12.92 0.23
C GLN A 393 -32.85 13.46 -1.19
#